data_AF-A0AAJ5NFJ3-F1
#
_entry.id   AF-A0AAJ5NFJ3-F1
#
_cell.length_a   1.000
_cell.length_b   1.000
_cell.length_c   1.000
_cell.angle_alpha   90.00
_cell.angle_beta   90.00
_cell.angle_gamma   90.00
#
_symmetry.space_group_name_H-M   'P 1'
#
loop_
_entity.id
_entity.type
_entity.pdbx_description
1 polymer ?
#
loop_
_entity_poly.entity_id
_entity_poly.type
_entity_poly.pdbx_seq_one_letter_code
_entity_poly.pdbx_strand_id
1 'polypeptide(L)'
;MTSRTHKDGDVLLDDGTYFIESDAAAGQDGRTGRLMRRCDRASPDASAVECVGIYELTMGGKWRVTITSYYDARTDSETHEIGAFENRLDAICTLWKSRHDAIGRYAN
;
A
#
# COMPACT_ATOMS: atom_id res chain seq x y z
N MET A 1 -13.97 -25.53 8.27
CA MET A 1 -14.05 -24.10 7.89
C MET A 1 -12.75 -23.73 7.18
N THR A 2 -12.75 -23.77 5.85
CA THR A 2 -11.58 -23.43 5.03
C THR A 2 -11.60 -21.92 4.78
N SER A 3 -10.92 -21.17 5.65
CA SER A 3 -10.64 -19.75 5.39
C SER A 3 -9.79 -19.67 4.13
N ARG A 4 -10.29 -18.99 3.10
CA ARG A 4 -9.59 -18.83 1.82
C ARG A 4 -8.25 -18.13 2.09
N THR A 5 -7.18 -18.89 1.92
CA THR A 5 -5.81 -18.39 1.79
C THR A 5 -5.77 -17.36 0.67
N HIS A 6 -5.74 -16.07 1.03
CA HIS A 6 -4.96 -15.12 0.26
C HIS A 6 -3.58 -15.76 0.07
N LYS A 7 -3.03 -15.75 -1.15
CA LYS A 7 -1.60 -15.92 -1.31
C LYS A 7 -0.96 -14.63 -0.81
N ASP A 8 -0.99 -14.47 0.51
CA ASP A 8 -0.56 -13.28 1.24
C ASP A 8 0.95 -13.14 1.01
N GLY A 9 1.35 -11.97 0.57
CA GLY A 9 2.69 -11.50 0.88
C GLY A 9 2.93 -11.55 2.40
N ASP A 10 4.18 -11.62 2.84
CA ASP A 10 4.45 -11.47 4.27
C ASP A 10 3.97 -10.07 4.71
N VAL A 11 3.02 -10.04 5.65
CA VAL A 11 2.55 -8.82 6.31
C VAL A 11 3.67 -8.29 7.19
N LEU A 12 4.11 -7.06 6.91
CA LEU A 12 5.22 -6.42 7.59
C LEU A 12 4.77 -5.58 8.79
N LEU A 13 3.64 -4.89 8.64
CA LEU A 13 3.04 -3.99 9.64
C LEU A 13 1.52 -4.09 9.53
N ASP A 14 0.81 -4.06 10.66
CA ASP A 14 -0.66 -4.09 10.73
C ASP A 14 -1.12 -3.33 11.98
N ASP A 15 -2.09 -2.42 11.84
CA ASP A 15 -2.73 -1.69 12.96
C ASP A 15 -4.23 -1.99 13.13
N GLY A 16 -4.72 -3.02 12.42
CA GLY A 16 -6.12 -3.45 12.42
C GLY A 16 -6.95 -2.82 11.30
N THR A 17 -6.60 -1.61 10.86
CA THR A 17 -7.28 -0.91 9.76
C THR A 17 -6.43 -0.88 8.50
N TYR A 18 -5.13 -0.67 8.66
CA TYR A 18 -4.15 -0.63 7.58
C TYR A 18 -3.09 -1.70 7.80
N PHE A 19 -2.58 -2.24 6.71
CA PHE A 19 -1.46 -3.18 6.76
C PHE A 19 -0.56 -3.01 5.53
N ILE A 20 0.73 -3.32 5.70
CA ILE A 20 1.68 -3.39 4.60
C ILE A 20 1.97 -4.85 4.29
N GLU A 21 1.75 -5.26 3.06
CA GLU A 21 2.15 -6.56 2.53
C GLU A 21 3.34 -6.41 1.58
N SER A 22 4.27 -7.37 1.62
CA SER A 22 5.33 -7.48 0.61
C SER A 22 4.81 -8.22 -0.62
N ASP A 23 5.08 -7.75 -1.83
CA ASP A 23 4.57 -8.47 -3.01
C ASP A 23 5.37 -9.78 -3.23
N ALA A 24 4.80 -10.91 -2.82
CA ALA A 24 5.44 -12.22 -2.96
C ALA A 24 5.68 -12.62 -4.43
N ALA A 25 4.94 -12.03 -5.38
CA ALA A 25 5.14 -12.28 -6.81
C ALA A 25 6.38 -11.54 -7.37
N ALA A 26 6.92 -10.56 -6.65
CA ALA A 26 8.11 -9.82 -7.06
C ALA A 26 9.44 -10.58 -6.83
N GLY A 27 9.38 -11.85 -6.40
CA GLY A 27 10.55 -12.68 -6.09
C GLY A 27 11.17 -12.36 -4.72
N GLN A 28 12.19 -13.14 -4.33
CA GLN A 28 12.82 -13.10 -3.00
C GLN A 28 13.38 -11.74 -2.58
N ASP A 29 13.53 -10.79 -3.50
CA ASP A 29 14.09 -9.47 -3.21
C ASP A 29 13.08 -8.48 -2.60
N GLY A 30 11.77 -8.79 -2.58
CA GLY A 30 10.77 -7.90 -1.97
C GLY A 30 10.80 -6.48 -2.54
N ARG A 31 11.04 -6.38 -3.86
CA ARG A 31 11.25 -5.13 -4.60
C ARG A 31 10.04 -4.20 -4.62
N THR A 32 8.88 -4.71 -4.21
CA THR A 32 7.64 -3.96 -4.12
C THR A 32 6.85 -4.41 -2.90
N GLY A 33 6.07 -3.52 -2.33
CA GLY A 33 5.02 -3.86 -1.37
C GLY A 33 3.93 -2.81 -1.38
N ARG A 34 2.81 -3.15 -0.74
CA ARG A 34 1.56 -2.41 -0.86
C ARG A 34 1.04 -2.05 0.52
N LEU A 35 0.58 -0.82 0.64
CA LEU A 35 -0.23 -0.38 1.76
C LEU A 35 -1.69 -0.65 1.42
N MET A 36 -2.30 -1.50 2.22
CA MET A 36 -3.67 -1.94 2.08
C MET A 36 -4.51 -1.36 3.22
N ARG A 37 -5.73 -0.95 2.91
CA ARG A 37 -6.74 -0.50 3.89
C ARG A 37 -7.89 -1.49 3.91
N ARG A 38 -8.34 -1.88 5.09
CA ARG A 38 -9.57 -2.68 5.28
C ARG A 38 -10.76 -1.75 5.09
N CYS A 39 -11.64 -2.07 4.13
CA CYS A 39 -12.88 -1.33 3.96
C CYS A 39 -13.84 -1.68 5.10
N ASP A 40 -14.54 -0.67 5.62
CA ASP A 40 -15.49 -0.87 6.71
C ASP A 40 -16.56 -1.91 6.36
N ARG A 41 -17.00 -2.61 7.41
CA ARG A 41 -17.90 -3.79 7.43
C ARG A 41 -19.29 -3.57 6.78
N ALA A 42 -19.58 -2.37 6.30
CA ALA A 42 -20.80 -2.02 5.57
C ALA A 42 -20.76 -2.43 4.08
N SER A 43 -19.58 -2.73 3.54
CA SER A 43 -19.47 -3.37 2.23
C SER A 43 -19.98 -4.83 2.30
N PRO A 44 -20.77 -5.31 1.32
CA PRO A 44 -21.22 -6.71 1.29
C PRO A 44 -20.06 -7.72 1.28
N ASP A 45 -18.87 -7.28 0.89
CA ASP A 45 -17.63 -8.01 1.08
C ASP A 45 -16.93 -7.52 2.36
N ALA A 46 -17.26 -8.12 3.50
CA ALA A 46 -16.62 -7.85 4.80
C ALA A 46 -15.12 -8.20 4.87
N SER A 47 -14.53 -8.60 3.74
CA SER A 47 -13.11 -8.86 3.50
C SER A 47 -12.53 -7.95 2.41
N ALA A 48 -13.26 -6.91 1.98
CA ALA A 48 -12.75 -5.98 0.98
C ALA A 48 -11.55 -5.21 1.53
N VAL A 49 -10.42 -5.36 0.85
CA VAL A 49 -9.22 -4.56 1.06
C VAL A 49 -8.99 -3.71 -0.18
N GLU A 50 -8.56 -2.48 0.00
CA GLU A 50 -8.18 -1.58 -1.09
C GLU A 50 -6.70 -1.21 -0.97
N CYS A 51 -6.01 -1.16 -2.11
CA CYS A 51 -4.62 -0.69 -2.16
C CYS A 51 -4.63 0.84 -2.16
N VAL A 52 -4.02 1.43 -1.14
CA VAL A 52 -3.96 2.89 -0.94
C VAL A 52 -2.54 3.45 -0.98
N GLY A 53 -1.55 2.60 -1.27
CA GLY A 53 -0.18 3.05 -1.54
C GLY A 53 0.76 1.91 -1.85
N ILE A 54 1.94 2.26 -2.36
CA ILE A 54 2.94 1.32 -2.86
C ILE A 54 4.33 1.84 -2.47
N TYR A 55 5.24 0.94 -2.13
CA TYR A 55 6.67 1.19 -2.22
C TYR A 55 7.28 0.27 -3.29
N GLU A 56 8.20 0.78 -4.10
CA GLU A 56 8.83 0.00 -5.17
C GLU A 56 10.28 0.42 -5.45
N LEU A 57 11.13 -0.54 -5.81
CA LEU A 57 12.49 -0.28 -6.27
C LEU A 57 12.48 0.13 -7.75
N THR A 58 12.86 1.37 -8.02
CA THR A 58 12.97 1.92 -9.37
C THR A 58 14.23 1.41 -10.10
N MET A 59 14.25 1.55 -11.43
CA MET A 59 15.45 1.24 -12.24
C MET A 59 16.69 2.07 -11.83
N GLY A 60 16.49 3.22 -11.19
CA GLY A 60 17.58 4.06 -10.66
C GLY A 60 18.13 3.59 -9.30
N GLY A 61 17.67 2.46 -8.77
CA GLY A 61 18.10 1.90 -7.49
C GLY A 61 17.46 2.57 -6.26
N LYS A 62 16.56 3.53 -6.46
CA LYS A 62 15.83 4.19 -5.37
C LYS A 62 14.50 3.50 -5.09
N TRP A 63 14.12 3.45 -3.83
CA TRP A 63 12.82 3.01 -3.34
C TRP A 63 11.83 4.17 -3.38
N ARG A 64 10.95 4.17 -4.37
CA ARG A 64 9.88 5.14 -4.53
C ARG A 64 8.70 4.77 -3.64
N VAL A 65 8.02 5.78 -3.10
CA VAL A 65 6.78 5.63 -2.33
C VAL A 65 5.68 6.48 -2.94
N THR A 66 4.54 5.86 -3.21
CA THR A 66 3.33 6.52 -3.72
C THR A 66 2.14 6.19 -2.82
N ILE A 67 1.21 7.12 -2.67
CA ILE A 67 -0.08 6.88 -2.00
C ILE A 67 -1.22 7.35 -2.88
N THR A 68 -2.37 6.73 -2.70
CA THR A 68 -3.64 7.17 -3.29
C THR A 68 -4.12 8.42 -2.54
N SER A 69 -4.54 9.43 -3.29
CA SER A 69 -5.06 10.70 -2.79
C SER A 69 -6.29 11.13 -3.58
N TYR A 70 -6.90 12.26 -3.19
CA TYR A 70 -7.88 12.92 -4.04
C TYR A 70 -7.28 13.20 -5.42
N TYR A 71 -8.14 13.12 -6.43
CA TYR A 71 -7.79 13.46 -7.80
C TYR A 71 -7.14 14.85 -7.88
N ASP A 72 -5.87 14.88 -8.32
CA ASP A 72 -5.18 16.12 -8.65
C ASP A 72 -5.29 16.35 -10.17
N ALA A 73 -6.16 17.30 -10.55
CA ALA A 73 -6.40 17.70 -11.93
C ALA A 73 -5.15 18.23 -12.65
N ARG A 74 -4.14 18.69 -11.91
CA ARG A 74 -2.88 19.17 -12.49
C ARG A 74 -2.00 18.02 -12.98
N THR A 75 -2.05 16.88 -12.31
CA THR A 75 -1.28 15.68 -12.67
C THR A 75 -2.14 14.60 -13.33
N ASP A 76 -3.44 14.86 -13.48
CA ASP A 76 -4.45 13.91 -13.97
C ASP A 76 -4.32 12.53 -13.28
N SER A 77 -4.15 12.54 -11.96
CA SER A 77 -3.81 11.35 -11.19
C SER A 77 -4.43 11.39 -9.80
N GLU A 78 -4.91 10.23 -9.35
CA GLU A 78 -5.35 9.97 -7.98
C GLU A 78 -4.22 9.37 -7.13
N THR A 79 -2.99 9.41 -7.64
CA THR A 79 -1.79 8.91 -6.95
C THR A 79 -0.68 9.96 -7.01
N HIS A 80 0.03 10.14 -5.91
CA HIS A 80 1.17 11.05 -5.85
C HIS A 80 2.37 10.39 -5.16
N GLU A 81 3.57 10.74 -5.64
CA GLU A 81 4.83 10.32 -5.01
C GLU A 81 5.08 11.17 -3.76
N ILE A 82 5.34 10.51 -2.64
CA ILE A 82 5.66 11.16 -1.36
C ILE A 82 7.13 11.04 -0.98
N GLY A 83 7.92 10.29 -1.78
CA GLY A 83 9.37 10.28 -1.66
C GLY A 83 10.07 9.19 -2.48
N ALA A 84 11.38 9.33 -2.56
CA ALA A 84 12.29 8.34 -3.13
C ALA A 84 13.53 8.19 -2.22
N PHE A 85 13.82 6.96 -1.80
CA PHE A 85 14.78 6.67 -0.73
C PHE A 85 15.87 5.72 -1.19
N GLU A 86 17.06 5.80 -0.59
CA GLU A 86 18.17 4.88 -0.91
C GLU A 86 17.98 3.48 -0.32
N ASN A 87 17.14 3.35 0.71
CA ASN A 87 16.90 2.07 1.38
C ASN A 87 15.42 1.74 1.53
N ARG A 88 15.14 0.44 1.60
CA ARG A 88 13.79 -0.11 1.70
C ARG A 88 13.08 0.28 2.99
N LEU A 89 13.83 0.34 4.10
CA LEU A 89 13.24 0.56 5.42
C LEU A 89 12.66 1.98 5.54
N ASP A 90 13.34 2.99 5.00
CA ASP A 90 12.86 4.37 4.97
C ASP A 90 11.62 4.51 4.10
N ALA A 91 11.57 3.80 2.97
CA ALA A 91 10.39 3.74 2.12
C ALA A 91 9.19 3.10 2.84
N ILE A 92 9.38 1.96 3.50
CA ILE A 92 8.34 1.32 4.32
C ILE A 92 7.89 2.23 5.47
N CYS A 93 8.84 2.82 6.21
CA CYS A 93 8.54 3.72 7.31
C CYS A 93 7.74 4.95 6.85
N THR A 94 8.11 5.53 5.71
CA THR A 94 7.41 6.68 5.13
C THR A 94 6.00 6.29 4.71
N LEU A 95 5.86 5.19 3.96
CA LEU A 95 4.55 4.68 3.54
C LEU A 95 3.64 4.41 4.74
N TRP A 96 4.18 3.79 5.80
CA TRP A 96 3.44 3.49 7.02
C TRP A 96 3.01 4.74 7.79
N LYS A 97 3.86 5.77 7.84
CA LYS A 97 3.52 7.04 8.51
C LYS A 97 2.40 7.77 7.79
N SER A 98 2.37 7.72 6.47
CA SER A 98 1.37 8.39 5.63
C SER A 98 0.06 7.63 5.48
N ARG A 99 -0.12 6.48 6.15
CA ARG A 99 -1.29 5.61 5.94
C ARG A 99 -2.65 6.26 6.23
N HIS A 100 -2.70 7.18 7.20
CA HIS A 100 -3.92 7.90 7.55
C HIS A 100 -4.21 9.08 6.60
N ASP A 101 -3.21 9.50 5.82
CA ASP A 101 -3.37 10.53 4.79
C ASP A 101 -3.80 9.90 3.45
N ALA A 102 -3.62 8.59 3.31
CA ALA A 102 -4.00 7.85 2.11
C ALA A 102 -5.52 7.70 2.02
N ILE A 103 -6.07 8.08 0.87
CA ILE A 103 -7.51 8.15 0.66
C ILE A 103 -7.97 6.88 -0.06
N GLY A 104 -8.92 6.21 0.58
CA GLY A 104 -9.62 5.07 0.00
C GLY A 104 -10.73 5.51 -0.95
N ARG A 105 -11.02 4.70 -1.96
CA ARG A 105 -12.14 4.89 -2.89
C ARG A 105 -13.50 4.89 -2.15
N TYR A 106 -13.54 4.34 -0.94
CA TYR A 106 -14.71 4.28 -0.07
C TYR A 106 -14.61 5.20 1.17
N ALA A 107 -13.74 6.21 1.15
CA ALA A 107 -13.71 7.24 2.18
C ALA A 107 -14.95 8.15 2.01
N ASN A 108 -15.97 7.93 2.84
CA ASN A 108 -17.07 8.88 3.06
C ASN A 108 -16.63 9.99 4.01
#